data_AF-A0A919JSQ6-F1
#
_entry.id   AF-A0A919JSQ6-F1
#
_cell.length_a   1.000
_cell.length_b   1.000
_cell.length_c   1.000
_cell.angle_alpha   90.00
_cell.angle_beta   90.00
_cell.angle_gamma   90.00
#
_symmetry.space_group_name_H-M   'P 1'
#
loop_
_entity.id
_entity.type
_entity.pdbx_description
1 polymer ?
#
loop_
_entity_poly.entity_id
_entity_poly.type
_entity_poly.pdbx_seq_one_letter_code
_entity_poly.pdbx_strand_id
1 'polypeptide(L)'
;MPALPDAATLRRALRHPAVWSPPAIALLVLAAMPFNDGFYEFWVNFDPHGDGQQQEWVHTRHLFRSTSGLLCGHLLAVVAGAALSRRHRQAGALARAVPLGALLAAVTVAVAFPLARGLDTSRLPADDPVLLRELAAFPLYAAAGVGLGLLFAARGRRWRLVLPLLVLGWGVATLTGLLQDDTYRAWPWLLWTVPFVAAGTAIALAGLSMDVWAVPPVLVGDWGHSASTALLVSAGAYAVVLNAAAVLLRRRRRSGARAGGGRAGAEAESPPRL
;
A
#
# COMPACT_ATOMS: atom_id res chain seq x y z
N MET A 1 -2.95 42.62 -12.16
CA MET A 1 -2.27 41.65 -11.26
C MET A 1 -3.31 40.66 -10.75
N PRO A 2 -3.13 39.33 -10.94
CA PRO A 2 -4.07 38.36 -10.38
C PRO A 2 -4.03 38.42 -8.85
N ALA A 3 -5.20 38.45 -8.21
CA ALA A 3 -5.30 38.45 -6.76
C ALA A 3 -4.70 37.15 -6.19
N LEU A 4 -3.88 37.28 -5.14
CA LEU A 4 -3.31 36.12 -4.45
C LEU A 4 -4.46 35.27 -3.84
N PRO A 5 -4.37 33.93 -3.92
CA PRO A 5 -5.39 33.06 -3.36
C PRO A 5 -5.47 33.21 -1.84
N ASP A 6 -6.69 33.29 -1.30
CA ASP A 6 -6.94 33.35 0.14
C ASP A 6 -6.35 32.12 0.88
N ALA A 7 -5.94 32.33 2.13
CA ALA A 7 -5.33 31.32 3.00
C ALA A 7 -6.22 30.08 3.21
N ALA A 8 -7.55 30.21 3.11
CA ALA A 8 -8.47 29.07 3.15
C ALA A 8 -8.35 28.18 1.91
N THR A 9 -8.19 28.79 0.73
CA THR A 9 -8.01 28.10 -0.55
C THR A 9 -6.68 27.35 -0.58
N LEU A 10 -5.60 28.01 -0.13
CA LEU A 10 -4.28 27.39 -0.03
C LEU A 10 -4.28 26.17 0.91
N ARG A 11 -4.87 26.30 2.11
CA ARG A 11 -4.99 25.17 3.07
C ARG A 11 -5.81 24.02 2.52
N ARG A 12 -6.87 24.30 1.75
CA ARG A 12 -7.71 23.26 1.12
C ARG A 12 -6.93 22.50 0.04
N ALA A 13 -6.13 23.20 -0.75
CA ALA A 13 -5.25 22.64 -1.78
C ALA A 13 -4.15 21.78 -1.17
N LEU A 14 -3.43 22.27 -0.16
CA LEU A 14 -2.35 21.52 0.51
C LEU A 14 -2.85 20.24 1.20
N ARG A 15 -4.11 20.22 1.67
CA ARG A 15 -4.73 19.02 2.24
C ARG A 15 -5.18 18.01 1.19
N HIS A 16 -5.09 18.31 -0.10
CA HIS A 16 -5.55 17.42 -1.16
C HIS A 16 -4.57 16.25 -1.34
N PRO A 17 -5.05 14.98 -1.36
CA PRO A 17 -4.19 13.81 -1.50
C PRO A 17 -3.21 13.86 -2.66
N ALA A 18 -3.66 14.33 -3.82
CA ALA A 18 -2.79 14.47 -5.00
C ALA A 18 -1.66 15.50 -4.83
N VAL A 19 -1.71 16.39 -3.84
CA VAL A 19 -0.69 17.41 -3.60
C VAL A 19 0.36 16.91 -2.60
N TRP A 20 -0.08 16.32 -1.47
CA TRP A 20 0.86 15.90 -0.42
C TRP A 20 1.43 14.50 -0.62
N SER A 21 0.73 13.58 -1.30
CA SER A 21 1.19 12.18 -1.39
C SER A 21 2.40 11.97 -2.31
N PRO A 22 2.54 12.65 -3.48
CA PRO A 22 3.75 12.51 -4.29
C PRO A 22 5.06 12.95 -3.60
N PRO A 23 5.16 14.14 -2.96
CA PRO A 23 6.37 14.48 -2.23
C PRO A 23 6.55 13.60 -0.99
N ALA A 24 5.47 13.17 -0.33
CA ALA A 24 5.56 12.26 0.81
C ALA A 24 6.16 10.91 0.41
N ILE A 25 5.76 10.31 -0.72
CA ILE A 25 6.35 9.04 -1.15
C ILE A 25 7.81 9.20 -1.56
N ALA A 26 8.18 10.28 -2.24
CA ALA A 26 9.57 10.57 -2.55
C ALA A 26 10.44 10.64 -1.28
N LEU A 27 9.95 11.34 -0.24
CA LEU A 27 10.63 11.41 1.05
C LEU A 27 10.68 10.04 1.76
N LEU A 28 9.60 9.25 1.70
CA LEU A 28 9.58 7.90 2.28
C LEU A 28 10.57 6.95 1.59
N VAL A 29 10.74 7.05 0.27
CA VAL A 29 11.76 6.29 -0.47
C VAL A 29 13.16 6.67 0.03
N LEU A 30 13.47 7.96 0.08
CA LEU A 30 14.76 8.47 0.53
C LEU A 30 15.05 8.09 1.99
N ALA A 31 14.03 8.12 2.85
CA ALA A 31 14.16 7.74 4.25
C ALA A 31 14.29 6.22 4.41
N ALA A 32 13.56 5.41 3.65
CA ALA A 32 13.55 3.95 3.77
C ALA A 32 14.82 3.30 3.23
N MET A 33 15.46 3.89 2.21
CA MET A 33 16.65 3.34 1.58
C MET A 33 17.81 3.04 2.57
N PRO A 34 18.24 3.94 3.46
CA PRO A 34 19.27 3.62 4.45
C PRO A 34 18.84 2.54 5.45
N PHE A 35 17.55 2.44 5.78
CA PHE A 35 17.06 1.35 6.64
C PHE A 35 17.09 0.01 5.92
N ASN A 36 16.75 -0.03 4.63
CA ASN A 36 16.81 -1.22 3.81
C ASN A 36 18.26 -1.72 3.63
N ASP A 37 19.20 -0.79 3.42
CA ASP A 37 20.63 -1.11 3.40
C ASP A 37 21.09 -1.71 4.74
N GLY A 38 20.75 -1.06 5.85
CA GLY A 38 21.10 -1.55 7.19
C GLY A 38 20.44 -2.88 7.55
N PHE A 39 19.20 -3.11 7.11
CA PHE A 39 18.52 -4.39 7.29
C PHE A 39 19.26 -5.53 6.59
N TYR A 40 19.72 -5.31 5.37
CA TYR A 40 20.51 -6.30 4.63
C TYR A 40 21.84 -6.63 5.34
N GLU A 41 22.59 -5.58 5.72
CA GLU A 41 23.90 -5.74 6.38
C GLU A 41 23.78 -6.41 7.77
N PHE A 42 22.66 -6.19 8.47
CA PHE A 42 22.43 -6.78 9.79
C PHE A 42 21.83 -8.20 9.73
N TRP A 43 20.89 -8.47 8.82
CA TRP A 43 20.06 -9.66 8.86
C TRP A 43 20.43 -10.72 7.82
N VAL A 44 20.96 -10.32 6.66
CA VAL A 44 21.16 -11.23 5.53
C VAL A 44 22.61 -11.64 5.38
N ASN A 45 23.53 -10.68 5.26
CA ASN A 45 24.93 -10.97 4.99
C ASN A 45 25.85 -10.00 5.74
N PHE A 46 26.15 -10.37 6.98
CA PHE A 46 27.09 -9.66 7.84
C PHE A 46 28.53 -10.10 7.48
N ASP A 47 29.29 -9.20 6.86
CA ASP A 47 30.69 -9.38 6.42
C ASP A 47 30.89 -10.40 5.26
N PRO A 48 30.55 -10.02 4.01
CA PRO A 48 30.67 -10.92 2.86
C PRO A 48 32.13 -11.26 2.53
N HIS A 49 32.49 -12.54 2.65
CA HIS A 49 33.77 -13.11 2.29
C HIS A 49 33.67 -14.00 1.04
N GLY A 50 34.44 -13.66 0.01
CA GLY A 50 34.53 -14.44 -1.24
C GLY A 50 33.59 -13.97 -2.36
N ASP A 51 33.91 -14.38 -3.58
CA ASP A 51 33.30 -13.83 -4.80
C ASP A 51 31.78 -14.10 -4.90
N GLY A 52 31.32 -15.26 -4.45
CA GLY A 52 29.89 -15.61 -4.43
C GLY A 52 29.06 -14.72 -3.50
N GLN A 53 29.58 -14.46 -2.30
CA GLN A 53 28.92 -13.58 -1.32
C GLN A 53 28.94 -12.10 -1.77
N GLN A 54 29.97 -11.67 -2.50
CA GLN A 54 30.01 -10.34 -3.11
C GLN A 54 28.94 -10.17 -4.21
N GLN A 55 28.72 -11.20 -5.04
CA GLN A 55 27.66 -11.18 -6.06
C GLN A 55 26.26 -11.12 -5.43
N GLU A 56 26.00 -11.92 -4.40
CA GLU A 56 24.78 -11.83 -3.60
C GLU A 56 24.60 -10.45 -2.98
N TRP A 57 25.65 -9.90 -2.39
CA TRP A 57 25.63 -8.56 -1.80
C TRP A 57 25.20 -7.49 -2.80
N VAL A 58 25.78 -7.47 -4.00
CA VAL A 58 25.40 -6.51 -5.04
C VAL A 58 23.94 -6.69 -5.46
N HIS A 59 23.51 -7.92 -5.71
CA HIS A 59 22.15 -8.21 -6.16
C HIS A 59 21.10 -7.86 -5.12
N THR A 60 21.28 -8.33 -3.89
CA THR A 60 20.28 -8.16 -2.83
C THR A 60 20.20 -6.71 -2.40
N ARG A 61 21.34 -5.99 -2.34
CA ARG A 61 21.36 -4.55 -2.09
C ARG A 61 20.67 -3.78 -3.22
N HIS A 62 20.90 -4.15 -4.47
CA HIS A 62 20.18 -3.55 -5.60
C HIS A 62 18.67 -3.75 -5.46
N LEU A 63 18.22 -4.96 -5.10
CA LEU A 63 16.80 -5.29 -4.95
C LEU A 63 16.15 -4.54 -3.79
N PHE A 64 16.77 -4.51 -2.60
CA PHE A 64 16.24 -3.76 -1.46
C PHE A 64 16.23 -2.24 -1.70
N ARG A 65 17.18 -1.71 -2.47
CA ARG A 65 17.18 -0.31 -2.89
C ARG A 65 16.11 -0.01 -3.93
N SER A 66 15.95 -0.85 -4.96
CA SER A 66 14.95 -0.65 -6.02
C SER A 66 13.51 -0.81 -5.51
N THR A 67 13.33 -1.61 -4.46
CA THR A 67 12.05 -1.79 -3.75
C THR A 67 11.85 -0.81 -2.59
N SER A 68 12.80 0.09 -2.34
CA SER A 68 12.73 1.08 -1.25
C SER A 68 11.49 1.96 -1.42
N GLY A 69 10.64 1.96 -0.40
CA GLY A 69 9.41 2.73 -0.38
C GLY A 69 8.19 2.06 -1.03
N LEU A 70 8.29 0.83 -1.56
CA LEU A 70 7.10 0.09 -2.02
C LEU A 70 6.11 -0.16 -0.88
N LEU A 71 6.57 -0.77 0.22
CA LEU A 71 5.73 -1.12 1.37
C LEU A 71 5.11 0.11 2.05
N CYS A 72 5.91 1.15 2.28
CA CYS A 72 5.44 2.44 2.79
C CYS A 72 4.51 3.13 1.78
N GLY A 73 4.78 2.99 0.49
CA GLY A 73 4.00 3.53 -0.61
C GLY A 73 2.61 2.89 -0.72
N HIS A 74 2.50 1.58 -0.54
CA HIS A 74 1.21 0.88 -0.45
C HIS A 74 0.37 1.42 0.71
N LEU A 75 0.97 1.57 1.89
CA LEU A 75 0.29 2.18 3.04
C LEU A 75 -0.14 3.61 2.73
N LEU A 76 0.73 4.42 2.12
CA LEU A 76 0.43 5.78 1.71
C LEU A 76 -0.72 5.82 0.70
N ALA A 77 -0.77 4.88 -0.24
CA ALA A 77 -1.85 4.75 -1.22
C ALA A 77 -3.19 4.47 -0.52
N VAL A 78 -3.23 3.56 0.46
CA VAL A 78 -4.42 3.33 1.32
C VAL A 78 -4.85 4.63 2.01
N VAL A 79 -3.91 5.36 2.62
CA VAL A 79 -4.20 6.61 3.33
C VAL A 79 -4.71 7.69 2.37
N ALA A 80 -4.11 7.83 1.19
CA ALA A 80 -4.52 8.78 0.16
C ALA A 80 -5.92 8.47 -0.38
N GLY A 81 -6.22 7.19 -0.65
CA GLY A 81 -7.55 6.71 -1.03
C GLY A 81 -8.61 7.00 0.04
N ALA A 82 -8.30 6.73 1.30
CA ALA A 82 -9.18 7.02 2.42
C ALA A 82 -9.41 8.54 2.62
N ALA A 83 -8.41 9.37 2.32
CA ALA A 83 -8.56 10.82 2.34
C ALA A 83 -9.42 11.34 1.17
N LEU A 84 -9.31 10.74 -0.03
CA LEU A 84 -10.16 11.07 -1.18
C LEU A 84 -11.63 10.73 -0.93
N SER A 85 -11.91 9.64 -0.22
CA SER A 85 -13.30 9.23 0.10
C SER A 85 -14.03 10.22 1.02
N ARG A 86 -13.31 11.07 1.75
CA ARG A 86 -13.88 12.16 2.56
C ARG A 86 -14.34 13.35 1.72
N ARG A 87 -13.85 13.46 0.49
CA ARG A 87 -14.07 14.61 -0.41
C ARG A 87 -15.03 14.27 -1.55
N HIS A 88 -15.09 13.01 -1.95
CA HIS A 88 -15.86 12.57 -3.11
C HIS A 88 -16.82 11.44 -2.77
N ARG A 89 -17.91 11.33 -3.55
CA ARG A 89 -18.73 10.11 -3.56
C ARG A 89 -17.88 8.95 -4.07
N GLN A 90 -18.19 7.73 -3.64
CA GLN A 90 -17.43 6.52 -3.92
C GLN A 90 -16.91 6.39 -5.37
N ALA A 91 -17.77 6.48 -6.38
CA ALA A 91 -17.35 6.40 -7.78
C ALA A 91 -16.32 7.48 -8.16
N GLY A 92 -16.55 8.73 -7.75
CA GLY A 92 -15.62 9.83 -7.97
C GLY A 92 -14.33 9.74 -7.14
N ALA A 93 -14.38 9.07 -5.98
CA ALA A 93 -13.18 8.80 -5.18
C ALA A 93 -12.32 7.71 -5.84
N LEU A 94 -12.93 6.62 -6.31
CA LEU A 94 -12.23 5.54 -7.03
C LEU A 94 -11.59 6.04 -8.34
N ALA A 95 -12.33 6.81 -9.14
CA ALA A 95 -11.84 7.38 -10.39
C ALA A 95 -10.61 8.30 -10.20
N ARG A 96 -10.39 8.83 -8.99
CA ARG A 96 -9.22 9.64 -8.64
C ARG A 96 -8.14 8.83 -7.92
N ALA A 97 -8.54 7.87 -7.09
CA ALA A 97 -7.64 7.06 -6.29
C ALA A 97 -6.81 6.11 -7.16
N VAL A 98 -7.40 5.51 -8.19
CA VAL A 98 -6.70 4.58 -9.09
C VAL A 98 -5.57 5.28 -9.87
N PRO A 99 -5.79 6.41 -10.57
CA PRO A 99 -4.71 7.17 -11.20
C PRO A 99 -3.69 7.72 -10.18
N LEU A 100 -4.15 8.14 -8.99
CA LEU A 100 -3.23 8.59 -7.95
C LEU A 100 -2.32 7.45 -7.47
N GLY A 101 -2.85 6.24 -7.29
CA GLY A 101 -2.04 5.06 -6.96
C GLY A 101 -0.99 4.78 -8.04
N ALA A 102 -1.38 4.81 -9.31
CA ALA A 102 -0.44 4.65 -10.43
C ALA A 102 0.64 5.75 -10.45
N LEU A 103 0.26 7.00 -10.17
CA LEU A 103 1.23 8.10 -10.04
C LEU A 103 2.20 7.87 -8.88
N LEU A 104 1.72 7.42 -7.72
CA LEU A 104 2.58 7.11 -6.58
C LEU A 104 3.58 6.00 -6.92
N ALA A 105 3.14 4.94 -7.61
CA ALA A 105 4.03 3.89 -8.11
C ALA A 105 5.10 4.46 -9.06
N ALA A 106 4.70 5.32 -10.00
CA ALA A 106 5.64 5.97 -10.92
C ALA A 106 6.67 6.85 -10.19
N VAL A 107 6.25 7.59 -9.16
CA VAL A 107 7.17 8.38 -8.33
C VAL A 107 8.13 7.48 -7.56
N THR A 108 7.64 6.37 -6.98
CA THR A 108 8.52 5.40 -6.31
C THR A 108 9.61 4.90 -7.24
N VAL A 109 9.26 4.49 -8.47
CA VAL A 109 10.25 4.06 -9.47
C VAL A 109 11.20 5.20 -9.84
N ALA A 110 10.67 6.39 -10.11
CA ALA A 110 11.47 7.54 -10.51
C ALA A 110 12.49 7.99 -9.46
N VAL A 111 12.23 7.72 -8.17
CA VAL A 111 13.14 8.06 -7.07
C VAL A 111 14.04 6.88 -6.70
N ALA A 112 13.47 5.69 -6.47
CA ALA A 112 14.22 4.53 -5.98
C ALA A 112 15.19 3.97 -7.04
N PHE A 113 14.75 3.92 -8.30
CA PHE A 113 15.48 3.22 -9.35
C PHE A 113 16.81 3.88 -9.74
N PRO A 114 16.88 5.22 -9.95
CA PRO A 114 18.16 5.88 -10.21
C PRO A 114 19.17 5.72 -9.07
N LEU A 115 18.68 5.70 -7.82
CA LEU A 115 19.52 5.49 -6.64
C LEU A 115 20.02 4.04 -6.53
N ALA A 116 19.23 3.06 -6.97
CA ALA A 116 19.62 1.65 -7.01
C ALA A 116 20.59 1.32 -8.15
N ARG A 117 20.50 2.02 -9.29
CA ARG A 117 21.36 1.82 -10.48
C ARG A 117 22.84 2.14 -10.28
N GLY A 118 23.20 2.89 -9.23
CA GLY A 118 24.60 3.17 -8.92
C GLY A 118 25.45 1.92 -8.66
N LEU A 119 24.82 0.74 -8.50
CA LEU A 119 25.47 -0.54 -8.24
C LEU A 119 25.47 -1.51 -9.45
N ASP A 120 24.52 -1.35 -10.39
CA ASP A 120 24.38 -2.22 -11.56
C ASP A 120 23.60 -1.46 -12.65
N THR A 121 24.25 -1.20 -13.79
CA THR A 121 23.70 -0.36 -14.87
C THR A 121 22.86 -1.14 -15.89
N SER A 122 22.86 -2.47 -15.78
CA SER A 122 22.31 -3.36 -16.82
C SER A 122 20.82 -3.69 -16.67
N ARG A 123 20.27 -3.58 -15.44
CA ARG A 123 18.89 -3.98 -15.15
C ARG A 123 17.90 -2.82 -15.25
N LEU A 124 16.73 -3.07 -15.85
CA LEU A 124 15.58 -2.17 -15.87
C LEU A 124 14.51 -2.64 -14.88
N PRO A 125 13.60 -1.75 -14.41
CA PRO A 125 12.50 -2.18 -13.53
C PRO A 125 11.57 -3.18 -14.22
N ALA A 126 11.49 -3.11 -15.56
CA ALA A 126 10.67 -3.99 -16.38
C ALA A 126 11.20 -5.43 -16.46
N ASP A 127 12.46 -5.64 -16.10
CA ASP A 127 13.09 -6.96 -16.14
C ASP A 127 12.78 -7.76 -14.86
N ASP A 128 12.17 -7.12 -13.86
CA ASP A 128 11.80 -7.73 -12.58
C ASP A 128 10.26 -7.88 -12.45
N PRO A 129 9.71 -9.10 -12.64
CA PRO A 129 8.29 -9.35 -12.56
C PRO A 129 7.71 -9.18 -11.14
N VAL A 130 8.53 -9.29 -10.09
CA VAL A 130 8.08 -9.02 -8.71
C VAL A 130 7.85 -7.53 -8.56
N LEU A 131 8.83 -6.72 -8.95
CA LEU A 131 8.73 -5.26 -8.89
C LEU A 131 7.50 -4.75 -9.66
N LEU A 132 7.25 -5.27 -10.87
CA LEU A 132 6.07 -4.89 -11.66
C LEU A 132 4.75 -5.18 -10.93
N ARG A 133 4.64 -6.31 -10.24
CA ARG A 133 3.42 -6.68 -9.47
C ARG A 133 3.27 -5.83 -8.22
N GLU A 134 4.35 -5.56 -7.51
CA GLU A 134 4.36 -4.65 -6.36
C GLU A 134 3.89 -3.24 -6.77
N LEU A 135 4.33 -2.75 -7.93
CA LEU A 135 3.90 -1.47 -8.49
C LEU A 135 2.43 -1.50 -8.93
N ALA A 136 1.99 -2.59 -9.56
CA ALA A 136 0.60 -2.78 -9.97
C ALA A 136 -0.37 -2.87 -8.78
N ALA A 137 0.12 -3.18 -7.57
CA ALA A 137 -0.69 -3.21 -6.36
C ALA A 137 -1.07 -1.80 -5.86
N PHE A 138 -0.34 -0.73 -6.20
CA PHE A 138 -0.61 0.62 -5.71
C PHE A 138 -2.04 1.11 -6.00
N PRO A 139 -2.56 1.03 -7.24
CA PRO A 139 -3.96 1.35 -7.51
C PRO A 139 -4.97 0.54 -6.69
N LEU A 140 -4.67 -0.74 -6.41
CA LEU A 140 -5.53 -1.62 -5.62
C LEU A 140 -5.56 -1.16 -4.15
N TYR A 141 -4.39 -0.85 -3.58
CA TYR A 141 -4.30 -0.28 -2.23
C TYR A 141 -5.00 1.08 -2.13
N ALA A 142 -4.87 1.94 -3.14
CA ALA A 142 -5.60 3.21 -3.18
C ALA A 142 -7.13 2.97 -3.21
N ALA A 143 -7.61 2.02 -4.01
CA ALA A 143 -9.02 1.65 -4.07
C ALA A 143 -9.53 1.03 -2.75
N ALA A 144 -8.74 0.17 -2.11
CA ALA A 144 -9.01 -0.37 -0.78
C ALA A 144 -9.12 0.76 0.28
N GLY A 145 -8.21 1.73 0.20
CA GLY A 145 -8.25 2.96 0.99
C GLY A 145 -9.57 3.71 0.86
N VAL A 146 -10.12 3.84 -0.36
CA VAL A 146 -11.44 4.47 -0.56
C VAL A 146 -12.52 3.72 0.21
N GLY A 147 -12.58 2.39 0.10
CA GLY A 147 -13.56 1.56 0.82
C GLY A 147 -13.44 1.71 2.34
N LEU A 148 -12.20 1.65 2.84
CA LEU A 148 -11.88 1.86 4.26
C LEU A 148 -12.36 3.25 4.73
N GLY A 149 -12.01 4.30 4.00
CA GLY A 149 -12.39 5.66 4.33
C GLY A 149 -13.91 5.85 4.37
N LEU A 150 -14.67 5.22 3.48
CA LEU A 150 -16.14 5.27 3.50
C LEU A 150 -16.75 4.52 4.70
N LEU A 151 -16.20 3.37 5.07
CA LEU A 151 -16.65 2.59 6.22
C LEU A 151 -16.42 3.34 7.54
N PHE A 152 -15.32 4.10 7.63
CA PHE A 152 -14.95 4.83 8.84
C PHE A 152 -15.40 6.28 8.88
N ALA A 153 -15.75 6.91 7.75
CA ALA A 153 -16.37 8.25 7.71
C ALA A 153 -17.65 8.31 8.56
N ALA A 154 -18.34 7.18 8.63
CA ALA A 154 -19.54 6.94 9.40
C ALA A 154 -19.38 6.90 10.93
N ARG A 155 -18.15 6.75 11.45
CA ARG A 155 -17.87 6.45 12.87
C ARG A 155 -17.30 7.63 13.67
N GLY A 156 -17.39 8.86 13.13
CA GLY A 156 -17.04 10.08 13.86
C GLY A 156 -15.61 10.09 14.41
N ARG A 157 -15.40 10.57 15.64
CA ARG A 157 -14.07 10.74 16.30
C ARG A 157 -13.22 9.45 16.33
N ARG A 158 -13.82 8.26 16.19
CA ARG A 158 -13.10 6.97 16.22
C ARG A 158 -12.09 6.80 15.07
N TRP A 159 -12.18 7.59 14.00
CA TRP A 159 -11.19 7.57 12.92
C TRP A 159 -9.76 7.87 13.43
N ARG A 160 -9.63 8.64 14.52
CA ARG A 160 -8.32 9.01 15.10
C ARG A 160 -7.53 7.79 15.60
N LEU A 161 -8.21 6.71 15.98
CA LEU A 161 -7.59 5.45 16.41
C LEU A 161 -7.33 4.49 15.25
N VAL A 162 -7.98 4.67 14.11
CA VAL A 162 -7.84 3.77 12.95
C VAL A 162 -6.48 3.93 12.29
N LEU A 163 -5.97 5.16 12.17
CA LEU A 163 -4.67 5.41 11.57
C LEU A 163 -3.51 4.76 12.34
N PRO A 164 -3.34 4.95 13.67
CA PRO A 164 -2.27 4.29 14.40
C PRO A 164 -2.40 2.77 14.40
N LEU A 165 -3.62 2.22 14.47
CA LEU A 165 -3.83 0.77 14.36
C LEU A 165 -3.48 0.24 12.97
N LEU A 166 -3.78 1.00 11.91
CA LEU A 166 -3.40 0.65 10.54
C LEU A 166 -1.87 0.65 10.39
N VAL A 167 -1.19 1.67 10.92
CA VAL A 167 0.28 1.76 10.90
C VAL A 167 0.90 0.61 11.69
N LEU A 168 0.38 0.30 12.89
CA LEU A 168 0.87 -0.81 13.71
C LEU A 168 0.66 -2.15 13.01
N GLY A 169 -0.56 -2.41 12.50
CA GLY A 169 -0.88 -3.64 11.78
C GLY A 169 -0.08 -3.79 10.49
N TRP A 170 0.14 -2.69 9.76
CA TRP A 170 1.03 -2.64 8.61
C TRP A 170 2.47 -3.00 9.00
N GLY A 171 3.00 -2.42 10.09
CA GLY A 171 4.35 -2.70 10.56
C GLY A 171 4.55 -4.16 10.93
N VAL A 172 3.62 -4.73 11.72
CA VAL A 172 3.66 -6.16 12.09
C VAL A 172 3.55 -7.05 10.85
N ALA A 173 2.61 -6.78 9.94
CA ALA A 173 2.42 -7.57 8.73
C ALA A 173 3.65 -7.52 7.81
N THR A 174 4.21 -6.34 7.63
CA THR A 174 5.39 -6.11 6.79
C THR A 174 6.62 -6.81 7.36
N LEU A 175 6.88 -6.67 8.67
CA LEU A 175 7.97 -7.38 9.34
C LEU A 175 7.77 -8.89 9.28
N THR A 176 6.54 -9.38 9.44
CA THR A 176 6.23 -10.80 9.28
C THR A 176 6.59 -11.28 7.88
N GLY A 177 6.34 -10.49 6.84
CA GLY A 177 6.73 -10.83 5.47
C GLY A 177 8.22 -10.68 5.18
N LEU A 178 8.90 -9.69 5.79
CA LEU A 178 10.33 -9.43 5.54
C LEU A 178 11.26 -10.37 6.29
N LEU A 179 10.86 -10.82 7.49
CA LEU A 179 11.64 -11.75 8.31
C LEU A 179 11.40 -13.19 7.87
N GLN A 180 11.72 -13.47 6.62
CA GLN A 180 11.71 -14.81 6.04
C GLN A 180 13.15 -15.21 5.72
N ASP A 181 13.39 -16.53 5.75
CA ASP A 181 14.63 -17.11 5.25
C ASP A 181 14.49 -17.37 3.73
N ASP A 182 15.27 -18.30 3.20
CA ASP A 182 15.15 -18.89 1.85
C ASP A 182 13.77 -19.52 1.54
N THR A 183 12.95 -19.74 2.57
CA THR A 183 11.61 -20.35 2.50
C THR A 183 10.60 -19.58 3.34
N TYR A 184 9.35 -19.51 2.85
CA TYR A 184 8.26 -18.95 3.65
C TYR A 184 7.83 -19.94 4.74
N ARG A 185 8.18 -19.64 6.00
CA ARG A 185 7.93 -20.53 7.16
C ARG A 185 6.68 -20.20 7.95
N ALA A 186 6.09 -19.03 7.72
CA ALA A 186 4.82 -18.65 8.34
C ALA A 186 3.63 -19.40 7.70
N TRP A 187 2.43 -19.25 8.27
CA TRP A 187 1.28 -19.97 7.76
C TRP A 187 0.91 -19.55 6.33
N PRO A 188 0.87 -20.47 5.35
CA PRO A 188 0.72 -20.13 3.92
C PRO A 188 -0.50 -19.27 3.58
N TRP A 189 -1.59 -19.42 4.34
CA TRP A 189 -2.83 -18.66 4.14
C TRP A 189 -2.66 -17.16 4.43
N LEU A 190 -1.63 -16.75 5.19
CA LEU A 190 -1.35 -15.33 5.47
C LEU A 190 -0.99 -14.56 4.20
N LEU A 191 -0.30 -15.19 3.24
CA LEU A 191 0.00 -14.58 1.94
C LEU A 191 -1.27 -14.21 1.16
N TRP A 192 -2.31 -15.03 1.28
CA TRP A 192 -3.55 -14.85 0.54
C TRP A 192 -4.56 -13.94 1.25
N THR A 193 -4.38 -13.72 2.56
CA THR A 193 -5.32 -12.96 3.39
C THR A 193 -4.77 -11.61 3.85
N VAL A 194 -3.44 -11.43 3.93
CA VAL A 194 -2.83 -10.19 4.42
C VAL A 194 -1.89 -9.63 3.33
N PRO A 195 -2.37 -8.71 2.50
CA PRO A 195 -1.61 -8.16 1.36
C PRO A 195 -0.21 -7.65 1.73
N PHE A 196 -0.07 -7.01 2.90
CA PHE A 196 1.23 -6.49 3.35
C PHE A 196 2.22 -7.59 3.75
N VAL A 197 1.75 -8.76 4.23
CA VAL A 197 2.62 -9.93 4.46
C VAL A 197 3.11 -10.45 3.11
N ALA A 198 2.22 -10.54 2.13
CA ALA A 198 2.57 -10.99 0.78
C ALA A 198 3.60 -10.08 0.10
N ALA A 199 3.42 -8.76 0.19
CA ALA A 199 4.38 -7.79 -0.34
C ALA A 199 5.76 -7.91 0.33
N GLY A 200 5.80 -7.97 1.67
CA GLY A 200 7.06 -8.15 2.39
C GLY A 200 7.76 -9.46 2.02
N THR A 201 6.98 -10.55 1.91
CA THR A 201 7.48 -11.88 1.55
C THR A 201 8.03 -11.90 0.12
N ALA A 202 7.35 -11.26 -0.82
CA ALA A 202 7.81 -11.19 -2.20
C ALA A 202 9.16 -10.48 -2.31
N ILE A 203 9.34 -9.36 -1.59
CA ILE A 203 10.60 -8.62 -1.55
C ILE A 203 11.70 -9.47 -0.88
N ALA A 204 11.41 -10.10 0.26
CA ALA A 204 12.38 -10.93 0.98
C ALA A 204 12.85 -12.13 0.14
N LEU A 205 11.92 -12.91 -0.41
CA LEU A 205 12.26 -14.09 -1.22
C LEU A 205 12.93 -13.73 -2.54
N ALA A 206 12.62 -12.57 -3.12
CA ALA A 206 13.34 -12.09 -4.30
C ALA A 206 14.78 -11.70 -3.93
N GLY A 207 14.99 -11.05 -2.78
CA GLY A 207 16.32 -10.69 -2.27
C GLY A 207 17.18 -11.91 -1.88
N LEU A 208 16.57 -12.96 -1.32
CA LEU A 208 17.24 -14.19 -0.85
C LEU A 208 17.30 -15.28 -1.93
N SER A 209 17.12 -14.92 -3.20
CA SER A 209 16.98 -15.88 -4.29
C SER A 209 18.29 -16.44 -4.83
N MET A 210 19.46 -16.03 -4.33
CA MET A 210 20.75 -16.54 -4.81
C MET A 210 21.37 -17.58 -3.89
N ASP A 211 21.75 -18.72 -4.47
CA ASP A 211 22.61 -19.70 -3.83
C ASP A 211 24.08 -19.35 -4.09
N VAL A 212 24.72 -18.79 -3.07
CA VAL A 212 26.13 -18.38 -3.09
C VAL A 212 27.12 -19.54 -3.04
N TRP A 213 26.67 -20.75 -2.70
CA TRP A 213 27.53 -21.92 -2.58
C TRP A 213 27.75 -22.64 -3.90
N ALA A 214 26.93 -22.35 -4.91
CA ALA A 214 27.11 -22.83 -6.28
C ALA A 214 28.21 -22.01 -7.01
N VAL A 215 28.97 -22.67 -7.89
CA VAL A 215 29.98 -22.01 -8.75
C VAL A 215 29.66 -22.31 -10.22
N PRO A 216 29.14 -21.35 -11.00
CA PRO A 216 28.80 -19.98 -10.60
C PRO A 216 27.56 -19.91 -9.68
N PRO A 217 27.36 -18.83 -8.90
CA PRO A 217 26.13 -18.64 -8.13
C PRO A 217 24.90 -18.74 -9.02
N VAL A 218 23.89 -19.46 -8.54
CA VAL A 218 22.64 -19.71 -9.29
C VAL A 218 21.45 -19.21 -8.51
N LEU A 219 20.40 -18.85 -9.24
CA LEU A 219 19.15 -18.42 -8.63
C LEU A 219 18.30 -19.63 -8.26
N VAL A 220 17.76 -19.64 -7.04
CA VAL A 220 17.03 -20.74 -6.41
C VAL A 220 15.70 -20.26 -5.82
N GLY A 221 14.73 -21.17 -5.69
CA GLY A 221 13.39 -20.85 -5.18
C GLY A 221 12.47 -20.20 -6.23
N ASP A 222 11.37 -19.62 -5.76
CA ASP A 222 10.35 -18.99 -6.61
C ASP A 222 10.57 -17.46 -6.81
N TRP A 223 11.59 -16.91 -6.16
CA TRP A 223 12.01 -15.51 -6.19
C TRP A 223 10.86 -14.55 -5.87
N GLY A 224 9.94 -14.95 -4.97
CA GLY A 224 8.79 -14.14 -4.59
C GLY A 224 7.66 -14.10 -5.62
N HIS A 225 7.67 -14.97 -6.64
CA HIS A 225 6.63 -14.99 -7.67
C HIS A 225 5.25 -15.41 -7.12
N SER A 226 5.21 -16.41 -6.23
CA SER A 226 3.96 -16.83 -5.59
C SER A 226 3.43 -15.75 -4.64
N ALA A 227 4.31 -15.16 -3.83
CA ALA A 227 3.97 -14.10 -2.89
C ALA A 227 3.47 -12.83 -3.60
N SER A 228 4.12 -12.40 -4.68
CA SER A 228 3.68 -11.24 -5.49
C SER A 228 2.35 -11.51 -6.22
N THR A 229 2.06 -12.76 -6.59
CA THR A 229 0.75 -13.15 -7.11
C THR A 229 -0.32 -13.08 -6.02
N ALA A 230 -0.02 -13.64 -4.84
CA ALA A 230 -0.91 -13.58 -3.67
C ALA A 230 -1.18 -12.14 -3.23
N LEU A 231 -0.21 -11.24 -3.34
CA LEU A 231 -0.38 -9.80 -3.13
C LEU A 231 -1.46 -9.23 -4.05
N LEU A 232 -1.39 -9.45 -5.36
CA LEU A 232 -2.38 -8.89 -6.29
C LEU A 232 -3.78 -9.44 -6.04
N VAL A 233 -3.88 -10.75 -5.79
CA VAL A 233 -5.16 -11.42 -5.49
C VAL A 233 -5.75 -10.86 -4.19
N SER A 234 -4.96 -10.81 -3.12
CA SER A 234 -5.41 -10.34 -1.81
C SER A 234 -5.72 -8.84 -1.82
N ALA A 235 -4.88 -8.00 -2.42
CA ALA A 235 -5.13 -6.55 -2.55
C ALA A 235 -6.38 -6.27 -3.38
N GLY A 236 -6.58 -7.01 -4.47
CA GLY A 236 -7.80 -6.94 -5.29
C GLY A 236 -9.04 -7.34 -4.50
N ALA A 237 -8.99 -8.45 -3.78
CA ALA A 237 -10.07 -8.91 -2.91
C ALA A 237 -10.41 -7.87 -1.83
N TYR A 238 -9.40 -7.28 -1.18
CA TYR A 238 -9.59 -6.20 -0.19
C TYR A 238 -10.27 -4.99 -0.80
N ALA A 239 -9.82 -4.54 -1.99
CA ALA A 239 -10.43 -3.42 -2.69
C ALA A 239 -11.91 -3.68 -2.97
N VAL A 240 -12.26 -4.87 -3.46
CA VAL A 240 -13.65 -5.26 -3.76
C VAL A 240 -14.49 -5.34 -2.48
N VAL A 241 -14.04 -6.11 -1.48
CA VAL A 241 -14.79 -6.37 -0.24
C VAL A 241 -15.05 -5.08 0.52
N LEU A 242 -14.04 -4.22 0.70
CA LEU A 242 -14.19 -2.96 1.43
C LEU A 242 -15.16 -2.00 0.72
N ASN A 243 -15.09 -1.92 -0.61
CA ASN A 243 -16.00 -1.07 -1.38
C ASN A 243 -17.43 -1.62 -1.41
N ALA A 244 -17.61 -2.94 -1.51
CA ALA A 244 -18.91 -3.58 -1.43
C ALA A 244 -19.54 -3.40 -0.04
N ALA A 245 -18.78 -3.61 1.03
CA ALA A 245 -19.22 -3.38 2.40
C ALA A 245 -19.63 -1.91 2.62
N ALA A 246 -18.89 -0.95 2.04
CA ALA A 246 -19.26 0.46 2.09
C ALA A 246 -20.61 0.75 1.39
N VAL A 247 -20.88 0.12 0.24
CA VAL A 247 -22.17 0.23 -0.46
C VAL A 247 -23.30 -0.36 0.38
N LEU A 248 -23.11 -1.57 0.91
CA LEU A 248 -24.11 -2.25 1.74
C LEU A 248 -24.47 -1.44 2.99
N LEU A 249 -23.46 -0.89 3.68
CA LEU A 249 -23.67 -0.03 4.85
C LEU A 249 -24.47 1.23 4.51
N ARG A 250 -24.21 1.85 3.36
CA ARG A 250 -24.96 3.03 2.89
C ARG A 250 -26.40 2.68 2.54
N ARG A 251 -26.65 1.52 1.91
CA ARG A 251 -28.01 1.04 1.61
C ARG A 251 -28.81 0.82 2.89
N ARG A 252 -28.25 0.12 3.88
CA ARG A 252 -28.90 -0.12 5.19
C ARG A 252 -29.31 1.17 5.89
N ARG A 253 -28.44 2.19 5.87
CA ARG A 253 -28.74 3.51 6.48
C ARG A 253 -29.89 4.24 5.79
N ARG A 254 -29.96 4.18 4.46
CA ARG A 254 -31.05 4.82 3.70
C ARG A 254 -32.40 4.15 3.97
N SER A 255 -32.43 2.82 4.07
CA SER A 255 -33.65 2.07 4.38
C SER A 255 -34.14 2.36 5.80
N GLY A 256 -33.24 2.42 6.79
CA GLY A 256 -33.61 2.77 8.17
C GLY A 256 -34.17 4.19 8.33
N ALA A 257 -33.61 5.17 7.60
CA ALA A 257 -34.10 6.55 7.63
C ALA A 257 -35.52 6.69 7.02
N ARG A 258 -35.85 5.90 5.99
CA ARG A 258 -37.19 5.90 5.38
C ARG A 258 -38.25 5.24 6.27
N ALA A 259 -37.89 4.19 7.00
CA ALA A 259 -38.81 3.53 7.94
C ALA A 259 -39.14 4.40 9.18
N GLY A 260 -38.20 5.23 9.64
CA GLY A 260 -38.41 6.14 10.77
C GLY A 260 -39.26 7.38 10.44
N GLY A 261 -39.21 7.86 9.20
CA GLY A 261 -40.01 9.02 8.77
C GLY A 261 -41.50 8.74 8.54
N GLY A 262 -41.88 7.48 8.31
CA GLY A 262 -43.28 7.09 8.05
C GLY A 262 -44.15 7.03 9.31
N ARG A 263 -43.58 6.94 10.51
CA ARG A 263 -44.35 6.92 11.77
C ARG A 263 -44.75 8.31 12.26
N ALA A 264 -43.96 9.34 11.97
CA ALA A 264 -44.27 10.72 12.38
C ALA A 264 -45.42 11.36 11.59
N GLY A 265 -45.72 10.86 10.38
CA GLY A 265 -46.85 11.33 9.57
C GLY A 265 -48.20 10.69 9.90
N ALA A 266 -48.21 9.56 10.64
CA ALA A 266 -49.43 8.82 10.95
C ALA A 266 -50.08 9.22 12.30
N GLU A 267 -49.39 9.99 13.14
CA GLU A 267 -49.94 10.50 14.42
C GLU A 267 -50.54 11.91 14.31
N ALA A 268 -50.42 12.58 13.16
CA ALA A 268 -50.93 13.94 12.95
C ALA A 268 -52.39 14.01 12.45
N GLU A 269 -53.03 12.88 12.16
CA GLU A 269 -54.45 12.80 11.76
C GLU A 269 -55.29 12.11 12.87
N SER A 270 -55.35 12.71 14.05
CA SER A 270 -56.50 12.48 14.94
C SER A 270 -57.43 13.69 14.82
N PRO A 271 -58.63 13.54 14.21
CA PRO A 271 -59.58 14.63 14.15
C PRO A 271 -60.10 14.95 15.57
N PRO A 272 -60.46 16.21 15.84
CA PRO A 272 -60.99 16.61 17.13
C PRO A 272 -62.29 15.85 17.39
N ARG A 273 -62.35 15.15 18.53
CA ARG A 273 -63.60 14.59 19.04
C ARG A 273 -64.46 15.75 19.51
N LEU A 274 -65.61 15.92 18.87
CA LEU A 274 -66.73 16.75 19.32
C LEU A 274 -67.36 16.13 20.57
#